data_AF-A0A6A0B3S2-F1
#
_entry.id   AF-A0A6A0B3S2-F1
#
_cell.length_a   1.000
_cell.length_b   1.000
_cell.length_c   1.000
_cell.angle_alpha   90.00
_cell.angle_beta   90.00
_cell.angle_gamma   90.00
#
_symmetry.space_group_name_H-M   'P 1'
#
loop_
_entity.id
_entity.type
_entity.pdbx_description
1 polymer ?
#
loop_
_entity_poly.entity_id
_entity_poly.type
_entity_poly.pdbx_seq_one_letter_code
_entity_poly.pdbx_strand_id
1 'polypeptide(L)'
;MENEKKYDVAILGWWYGVNYGSILTYYGLNKAISNLGYDVLMVHETLGYNAWRVRWPETIMPLQFAKRVGYNYTKQYDKSELAELNDLADAFVVGSDQLWNPGIPRVNEDLLLSFVNPNKKRISYGTSISRGEEYFNDLFIKDFRNNVQKFDGVSVREVGALEQIKKYTGVSAEQVVDPVFLLDKADYGVLADQATFEPEGDYLALFLLDPNEDKKRVALAISEKLGFNHIIVIPNPEANISIYENIFAGDQFEILREAAPENFLNIYRHAAYVVTDSFHGSVFSAVFEKPFNSFFNVTRGAQRFTELMDLLALGDSRQVFEDMTSEAVQNSDNVTRTIAYGDKITFNQKRQQSLAWLQNVLTANHAVDFETFMTTHEFVFYRTGSRQKPLARHVVFDKYGVISGINSPNERYWRFEDNQFIILNAKNEPTSVFDILPDVLSEETFKISGDFVVNPEVKHIFETETSYNAQHAG
;
A
#
# COMPACT_ATOMS: atom_id res chain seq x y z
N MET A 1 8.79 0.41 -31.55
CA MET A 1 8.53 0.19 -30.12
C MET A 1 9.47 1.14 -29.40
N GLU A 2 8.98 2.30 -28.97
CA GLU A 2 9.73 3.11 -28.00
C GLU A 2 9.92 2.22 -26.77
N ASN A 3 11.15 2.12 -26.25
CA ASN A 3 11.40 1.41 -25.00
C ASN A 3 10.59 2.12 -23.91
N GLU A 4 9.47 1.54 -23.50
CA GLU A 4 8.71 2.05 -22.36
C GLU A 4 9.63 2.08 -21.14
N LYS A 5 9.66 3.22 -20.44
CA LYS A 5 10.50 3.40 -19.25
C LYS A 5 10.10 2.34 -18.21
N LYS A 6 11.07 1.53 -17.79
CA LYS A 6 10.92 0.60 -16.67
C LYS A 6 11.11 1.35 -15.34
N TYR A 7 10.27 1.03 -14.36
CA TYR A 7 10.28 1.60 -13.02
C TYR A 7 10.68 0.54 -12.00
N ASP A 8 11.18 0.95 -10.85
CA ASP A 8 11.53 0.01 -9.79
C ASP A 8 10.27 -0.46 -9.04
N VAL A 9 9.37 0.48 -8.73
CA VAL A 9 8.20 0.24 -7.87
C VAL A 9 6.94 0.81 -8.49
N ALA A 10 5.91 -0.02 -8.62
CA ALA A 10 4.54 0.38 -8.96
C ALA A 10 3.66 0.43 -7.71
N ILE A 11 3.01 1.57 -7.44
CA ILE A 11 2.10 1.74 -6.29
C ILE A 11 0.65 1.66 -6.77
N LEU A 12 -0.13 0.76 -6.18
CA LEU A 12 -1.57 0.64 -6.33
C LEU A 12 -2.28 1.23 -5.11
N GLY A 13 -3.38 1.95 -5.36
CA GLY A 13 -4.23 2.50 -4.31
C GLY A 13 -5.13 3.62 -4.81
N TRP A 14 -5.87 4.27 -3.92
CA TRP A 14 -6.87 5.29 -4.25
C TRP A 14 -6.30 6.71 -4.35
N TRP A 15 -5.08 6.88 -4.86
CA TRP A 15 -4.43 8.18 -5.02
C TRP A 15 -5.19 9.14 -5.96
N TYR A 16 -6.08 8.60 -6.79
CA TYR A 16 -7.02 9.31 -7.67
C TYR A 16 -8.36 9.65 -6.99
N GLY A 17 -8.55 9.31 -5.70
CA GLY A 17 -9.75 9.66 -4.94
C GLY A 17 -9.81 11.16 -4.68
N VAL A 18 -11.00 11.76 -4.80
CA VAL A 18 -11.21 13.19 -4.54
C VAL A 18 -11.28 13.41 -3.02
N ASN A 19 -10.15 13.25 -2.33
CA ASN A 19 -10.05 13.33 -0.88
C ASN A 19 -8.65 13.78 -0.48
N TYR A 20 -8.53 14.87 0.30
CA TYR A 20 -7.22 15.40 0.72
C TYR A 20 -6.37 14.35 1.44
N GLY A 21 -6.99 13.57 2.33
CA GLY A 21 -6.32 12.52 3.07
C GLY A 21 -5.71 11.47 2.14
N SER A 22 -6.53 10.91 1.23
CA SER A 22 -6.04 9.92 0.27
C SER A 22 -4.90 10.47 -0.59
N ILE A 23 -5.06 11.66 -1.18
CA ILE A 23 -4.03 12.30 -2.01
C ILE A 23 -2.70 12.42 -1.26
N LEU A 24 -2.75 12.93 -0.04
CA LEU A 24 -1.55 13.21 0.75
C LEU A 24 -0.93 11.96 1.38
N THR A 25 -1.72 10.91 1.64
CA THR A 25 -1.22 9.57 2.00
C THR A 25 -0.36 9.00 0.87
N TYR A 26 -0.85 9.05 -0.38
CA TYR A 26 -0.06 8.53 -1.51
C TYR A 26 1.10 9.43 -1.91
N TYR A 27 1.03 10.75 -1.64
CA TYR A 27 2.22 11.61 -1.67
C TYR A 27 3.26 11.18 -0.65
N GLY A 28 2.83 10.92 0.59
CA GLY A 28 3.69 10.36 1.64
C GLY A 28 4.41 9.09 1.19
N LEU A 29 3.64 8.12 0.69
CA LEU A 29 4.18 6.81 0.27
C LEU A 29 5.10 6.92 -0.95
N ASN A 30 4.66 7.63 -2.00
CA ASN A 30 5.45 7.84 -3.22
C ASN A 30 6.79 8.50 -2.88
N LYS A 31 6.74 9.63 -2.16
CA LYS A 31 7.94 10.39 -1.80
C LYS A 31 8.87 9.59 -0.89
N ALA A 32 8.33 8.82 0.06
CA ALA A 32 9.14 7.97 0.93
C ALA A 32 9.91 6.89 0.12
N ILE A 33 9.26 6.24 -0.85
CA ILE A 33 9.91 5.26 -1.72
C ILE A 33 10.94 5.95 -2.63
N SER A 34 10.60 7.10 -3.22
CA SER A 34 11.56 7.87 -4.04
C SER A 34 12.76 8.39 -3.26
N ASN A 35 12.59 8.77 -1.99
CA ASN A 35 13.68 9.18 -1.11
C ASN A 35 14.65 8.02 -0.79
N LEU A 36 14.22 6.76 -0.95
CA LEU A 36 15.08 5.57 -0.86
C LEU A 36 15.85 5.31 -2.18
N GLY A 37 15.64 6.13 -3.22
CA GLY A 37 16.35 6.05 -4.50
C GLY A 37 15.63 5.25 -5.59
N TYR A 38 14.37 4.89 -5.39
CA TYR A 38 13.58 4.13 -6.36
C TYR A 38 12.76 5.02 -7.30
N ASP A 39 12.72 4.66 -8.58
CA ASP A 39 11.80 5.22 -9.57
C ASP A 39 10.40 4.63 -9.37
N VAL A 40 9.41 5.52 -9.14
CA VAL A 40 8.04 5.12 -8.77
C VAL A 40 7.05 5.39 -9.90
N LEU A 41 6.20 4.40 -10.16
CA LEU A 41 5.03 4.47 -11.04
C LEU A 41 3.75 4.37 -10.20
N MET A 42 2.86 5.35 -10.32
CA MET A 42 1.53 5.30 -9.71
C MET A 42 0.55 4.59 -10.65
N VAL A 43 0.06 3.42 -10.26
CA VAL A 43 -0.91 2.66 -11.08
C VAL A 43 -2.30 3.24 -10.86
N HIS A 44 -2.91 3.73 -11.94
CA HIS A 44 -4.25 4.30 -11.91
C HIS A 44 -5.31 3.20 -11.74
N GLU A 45 -6.50 3.58 -11.25
CA GLU A 45 -7.67 2.70 -11.15
C GLU A 45 -7.87 1.76 -12.35
N THR A 46 -7.88 0.46 -12.05
CA THR A 46 -8.28 -0.61 -12.97
C THR A 46 -9.77 -0.53 -13.32
N LEU A 47 -10.07 -0.70 -14.61
CA LEU A 47 -11.42 -0.79 -15.19
C LEU A 47 -11.84 -2.26 -15.43
N GLY A 48 -13.06 -2.48 -15.92
CA GLY A 48 -13.52 -3.82 -16.31
C GLY A 48 -14.06 -4.70 -15.17
N TYR A 49 -14.17 -4.15 -13.95
CA TYR A 49 -14.72 -4.84 -12.78
C TYR A 49 -16.23 -4.70 -12.66
N ASN A 50 -16.68 -3.71 -11.89
CA ASN A 50 -18.08 -3.43 -11.60
C ASN A 50 -18.34 -1.92 -11.75
N ALA A 51 -19.60 -1.50 -11.61
CA ALA A 51 -20.00 -0.11 -11.84
C ALA A 51 -19.36 0.92 -10.89
N TRP A 52 -18.68 0.49 -9.83
CA TRP A 52 -17.95 1.36 -8.91
C TRP A 52 -16.56 1.73 -9.41
N ARG A 53 -15.98 0.99 -10.36
CA ARG A 53 -14.74 1.35 -11.05
C ARG A 53 -15.08 2.21 -12.26
N VAL A 54 -14.70 3.48 -12.21
CA VAL A 54 -15.15 4.48 -13.19
C VAL A 54 -13.97 5.05 -13.97
N ARG A 55 -14.25 5.52 -15.19
CA ARG A 55 -13.27 6.30 -15.94
C ARG A 55 -13.22 7.71 -15.36
N TRP A 56 -12.08 8.08 -14.82
CA TRP A 56 -11.87 9.38 -14.20
C TRP A 56 -11.50 10.43 -15.26
N PRO A 57 -12.08 11.63 -15.21
CA PRO A 57 -11.67 12.70 -16.10
C PRO A 57 -10.31 13.27 -15.65
N GLU A 58 -9.46 13.60 -16.62
CA GLU A 58 -8.12 14.19 -16.38
C GLU A 58 -8.15 15.51 -15.59
N THR A 59 -9.33 16.13 -15.45
CA THR A 59 -9.56 17.41 -14.77
C THR A 59 -9.82 17.28 -13.27
N ILE A 60 -9.94 16.06 -12.73
CA ILE A 60 -10.16 15.91 -11.28
C ILE A 60 -8.96 16.41 -10.48
N MET A 61 -9.23 16.94 -9.29
CA MET A 61 -8.24 17.45 -8.34
C MET A 61 -7.01 16.53 -8.17
N PRO A 62 -7.14 15.22 -7.87
CA PRO A 62 -5.97 14.36 -7.64
C PRO A 62 -5.08 14.17 -8.88
N LEU A 63 -5.64 14.14 -10.09
CA LEU A 63 -4.83 14.05 -11.32
C LEU A 63 -4.12 15.36 -11.63
N GLN A 64 -4.76 16.49 -11.37
CA GLN A 64 -4.10 17.80 -11.48
C GLN A 64 -2.98 17.94 -10.45
N PHE A 65 -3.20 17.47 -9.22
CA PHE A 65 -2.15 17.39 -8.19
C PHE A 65 -1.00 16.49 -8.64
N ALA A 66 -1.29 15.26 -9.10
CA ALA A 66 -0.28 14.32 -9.60
C ALA A 66 0.62 14.92 -10.69
N LYS A 67 0.04 15.69 -11.62
CA LYS A 67 0.80 16.43 -12.65
C LYS A 67 1.70 17.50 -12.04
N ARG A 68 1.22 18.28 -11.08
CA ARG A 68 2.00 19.35 -10.42
C ARG A 68 3.19 18.78 -9.64
N VAL A 69 2.99 17.69 -8.91
CA VAL A 69 4.05 17.05 -8.12
C VAL A 69 4.97 16.13 -8.95
N GLY A 70 4.68 15.97 -10.25
CA GLY A 70 5.53 15.24 -11.18
C GLY A 70 5.47 13.72 -11.05
N TYR A 71 4.30 13.16 -10.70
CA TYR A 71 4.14 11.71 -10.70
C TYR A 71 4.27 11.12 -12.10
N ASN A 72 4.98 10.00 -12.20
CA ASN A 72 4.75 9.05 -13.27
C ASN A 72 3.53 8.23 -12.91
N TYR A 73 2.52 8.21 -13.76
CA TYR A 73 1.32 7.43 -13.52
C TYR A 73 0.80 6.80 -14.80
N THR A 74 0.14 5.66 -14.67
CA THR A 74 -0.40 4.93 -15.81
C THR A 74 -1.68 5.56 -16.33
N LYS A 75 -2.03 5.24 -17.59
CA LYS A 75 -3.44 5.27 -17.99
C LYS A 75 -4.27 4.31 -17.11
N GLN A 76 -5.59 4.43 -17.16
CA GLN A 76 -6.48 3.40 -16.61
C GLN A 76 -6.48 2.17 -17.54
N TYR A 77 -5.95 1.05 -17.03
CA TYR A 77 -5.97 -0.25 -17.70
C TYR A 77 -7.28 -0.98 -17.46
N ASP A 78 -7.74 -1.77 -18.43
CA ASP A 78 -8.75 -2.80 -18.16
C ASP A 78 -8.14 -3.96 -17.36
N LYS A 79 -8.93 -4.64 -16.53
CA LYS A 79 -8.44 -5.81 -15.79
C LYS A 79 -7.81 -6.89 -16.68
N SER A 80 -8.25 -7.00 -17.94
CA SER A 80 -7.68 -7.95 -18.91
C SER A 80 -6.27 -7.56 -19.38
N GLU A 81 -5.86 -6.32 -19.18
CA GLU A 81 -4.57 -5.76 -19.58
C GLU A 81 -3.60 -5.62 -18.40
N LEU A 82 -4.05 -5.87 -17.15
CA LEU A 82 -3.22 -5.64 -15.95
C LEU A 82 -1.89 -6.41 -15.95
N ALA A 83 -1.83 -7.57 -16.61
CA ALA A 83 -0.61 -8.35 -16.72
C ALA A 83 0.54 -7.57 -17.41
N GLU A 84 0.21 -6.62 -18.30
CA GLU A 84 1.19 -5.75 -18.99
C GLU A 84 2.01 -4.89 -18.00
N LEU A 85 1.45 -4.57 -16.83
CA LEU A 85 2.18 -3.81 -15.81
C LEU A 85 3.46 -4.52 -15.33
N ASN A 86 3.53 -5.85 -15.44
CA ASN A 86 4.72 -6.62 -15.04
C ASN A 86 5.96 -6.29 -15.88
N ASP A 87 5.78 -5.78 -17.08
CA ASP A 87 6.89 -5.33 -17.94
C ASP A 87 7.37 -3.91 -17.55
N LEU A 88 6.53 -3.15 -16.84
CA LEU A 88 6.80 -1.76 -16.44
C LEU A 88 7.45 -1.63 -15.07
N ALA A 89 7.30 -2.60 -14.17
CA ALA A 89 7.83 -2.50 -12.81
C ALA A 89 8.43 -3.82 -12.29
N ASP A 90 9.38 -3.72 -11.34
CA ASP A 90 10.00 -4.88 -10.69
C ASP A 90 9.36 -5.24 -9.33
N ALA A 91 8.75 -4.26 -8.67
CA ALA A 91 7.98 -4.44 -7.45
C ALA A 91 6.61 -3.78 -7.52
N PHE A 92 5.63 -4.35 -6.83
CA PHE A 92 4.28 -3.82 -6.70
C PHE A 92 3.94 -3.63 -5.23
N VAL A 93 3.53 -2.42 -4.89
CA VAL A 93 3.11 -2.03 -3.54
C VAL A 93 1.63 -1.71 -3.57
N VAL A 94 0.79 -2.49 -2.89
CA VAL A 94 -0.54 -2.02 -2.52
C VAL A 94 -0.38 -1.10 -1.30
N GLY A 95 -0.78 0.16 -1.47
CA GLY A 95 -0.56 1.19 -0.45
C GLY A 95 -1.54 1.09 0.71
N SER A 96 -1.63 2.21 1.42
CA SER A 96 -2.52 2.33 2.57
C SER A 96 -3.98 2.56 2.14
N ASP A 97 -4.87 2.86 3.08
CA ASP A 97 -6.34 2.88 2.94
C ASP A 97 -7.01 1.50 3.11
N GLN A 98 -8.35 1.45 3.08
CA GLN A 98 -9.17 0.25 3.25
C GLN A 98 -9.21 -0.64 1.99
N LEU A 99 -8.04 -0.85 1.36
CA LEU A 99 -7.93 -1.54 0.08
C LEU A 99 -8.17 -3.05 0.16
N TRP A 100 -8.21 -3.64 1.35
CA TRP A 100 -8.56 -5.04 1.58
C TRP A 100 -9.91 -5.21 2.30
N ASN A 101 -10.74 -4.17 2.36
CA ASN A 101 -12.07 -4.24 2.96
C ASN A 101 -13.09 -4.84 1.97
N PRO A 102 -13.57 -6.09 2.15
CA PRO A 102 -14.55 -6.70 1.26
C PRO A 102 -15.93 -6.01 1.30
N GLY A 103 -16.20 -5.18 2.30
CA GLY A 103 -17.41 -4.35 2.38
C GLY A 103 -17.39 -3.13 1.47
N ILE A 104 -16.24 -2.76 0.89
CA ILE A 104 -16.14 -1.65 -0.07
C ILE A 104 -16.29 -2.21 -1.49
N PRO A 105 -17.33 -1.84 -2.25
CA PRO A 105 -17.58 -2.39 -3.60
C PRO A 105 -16.46 -2.12 -4.62
N ARG A 106 -15.59 -1.15 -4.35
CA ARG A 106 -14.41 -0.82 -5.18
C ARG A 106 -13.25 -1.81 -4.97
N VAL A 107 -13.25 -2.61 -3.90
CA VAL A 107 -12.18 -3.59 -3.63
C VAL A 107 -12.39 -4.84 -4.48
N ASN A 108 -11.40 -5.17 -5.32
CA ASN A 108 -11.37 -6.33 -6.20
C ASN A 108 -9.97 -6.97 -6.15
N GLU A 109 -9.73 -8.06 -6.88
CA GLU A 109 -8.50 -8.85 -6.78
C GLU A 109 -7.22 -8.12 -7.23
N ASP A 110 -7.34 -7.02 -7.98
CA ASP A 110 -6.20 -6.16 -8.34
C ASP A 110 -5.53 -5.56 -7.10
N LEU A 111 -6.31 -5.22 -6.07
CA LEU A 111 -5.79 -4.72 -4.78
C LEU A 111 -5.15 -5.82 -3.91
N LEU A 112 -5.28 -7.09 -4.32
CA LEU A 112 -4.52 -8.22 -3.78
C LEU A 112 -3.29 -8.55 -4.63
N LEU A 113 -2.97 -7.72 -5.63
CA LEU A 113 -1.85 -7.92 -6.55
C LEU A 113 -1.90 -9.28 -7.28
N SER A 114 -3.11 -9.77 -7.59
CA SER A 114 -3.33 -11.10 -8.16
C SER A 114 -2.75 -11.27 -9.57
N PHE A 115 -2.59 -10.17 -10.31
CA PHE A 115 -2.05 -10.12 -11.67
C PHE A 115 -0.51 -10.08 -11.71
N VAL A 116 0.13 -9.86 -10.57
CA VAL A 116 1.59 -9.71 -10.49
C VAL A 116 2.25 -11.07 -10.73
N ASN A 117 3.31 -11.12 -11.51
CA ASN A 117 4.02 -12.34 -11.85
C ASN A 117 4.82 -12.87 -10.65
N PRO A 118 5.07 -14.18 -10.57
CA PRO A 118 5.78 -14.76 -9.44
C PRO A 118 7.23 -14.31 -9.26
N ASN A 119 7.88 -13.79 -10.31
CA ASN A 119 9.24 -13.24 -10.27
C ASN A 119 9.29 -11.74 -9.89
N LYS A 120 8.14 -11.14 -9.53
CA LYS A 120 8.01 -9.74 -9.14
C LYS A 120 7.62 -9.64 -7.67
N LYS A 121 8.12 -8.59 -7.01
CA LYS A 121 7.83 -8.36 -5.59
C LYS A 121 6.39 -7.91 -5.37
N ARG A 122 5.75 -8.45 -4.32
CA ARG A 122 4.43 -8.02 -3.84
C ARG A 122 4.53 -7.53 -2.41
N ILE A 123 4.15 -6.30 -2.16
CA ILE A 123 4.29 -5.64 -0.86
C ILE A 123 2.98 -4.96 -0.49
N SER A 124 2.59 -5.00 0.77
CA SER A 124 1.53 -4.15 1.30
C SER A 124 2.13 -3.12 2.26
N TYR A 125 1.87 -1.83 2.07
CA TYR A 125 2.28 -0.79 3.00
C TYR A 125 1.07 -0.19 3.72
N GLY A 126 0.88 -0.53 4.99
CA GLY A 126 -0.17 0.02 5.82
C GLY A 126 -1.59 -0.24 5.30
N THR A 127 -1.80 -1.37 4.62
CA THR A 127 -3.08 -1.69 3.97
C THR A 127 -4.10 -2.15 5.01
N SER A 128 -5.31 -1.58 5.00
CA SER A 128 -6.36 -1.88 5.97
C SER A 128 -7.38 -2.87 5.39
N ILE A 129 -7.76 -3.86 6.20
CA ILE A 129 -8.73 -4.91 5.87
C ILE A 129 -10.12 -4.65 6.49
N SER A 130 -10.31 -3.51 7.17
CA SER A 130 -11.53 -3.11 7.88
C SER A 130 -11.86 -3.89 9.16
N ARG A 131 -12.83 -3.35 9.90
CA ARG A 131 -13.46 -3.94 11.08
C ARG A 131 -14.86 -4.36 10.68
N GLY A 132 -15.02 -5.65 10.39
CA GLY A 132 -16.32 -6.23 10.10
C GLY A 132 -16.16 -7.59 9.43
N GLU A 133 -16.01 -8.64 10.25
CA GLU A 133 -15.90 -10.02 9.73
C GLU A 133 -17.19 -10.49 9.04
N GLU A 134 -18.31 -9.77 9.19
CA GLU A 134 -19.57 -10.06 8.52
C GLU A 134 -19.48 -10.03 6.98
N TYR A 135 -18.47 -9.33 6.43
CA TYR A 135 -18.23 -9.25 4.99
C TYR A 135 -17.25 -10.31 4.48
N PHE A 136 -16.67 -11.13 5.36
CA PHE A 136 -15.61 -12.09 5.03
C PHE A 136 -16.23 -13.44 4.69
N ASN A 137 -16.80 -13.54 3.49
CA ASN A 137 -17.31 -14.82 2.98
C ASN A 137 -16.17 -15.77 2.53
N ASP A 138 -16.50 -17.05 2.35
CA ASP A 138 -15.51 -18.09 2.01
C ASP A 138 -14.75 -17.82 0.70
N LEU A 139 -15.41 -17.20 -0.29
CA LEU A 139 -14.77 -16.86 -1.57
C LEU A 139 -13.72 -15.78 -1.37
N PHE A 140 -14.07 -14.70 -0.66
CA PHE A 140 -13.13 -13.65 -0.31
C PHE A 140 -11.96 -14.20 0.51
N ILE A 141 -12.21 -14.99 1.56
CA ILE A 141 -11.15 -15.55 2.41
C ILE A 141 -10.20 -16.42 1.59
N LYS A 142 -10.73 -17.23 0.65
CA LYS A 142 -9.92 -18.06 -0.23
C LYS A 142 -9.01 -17.21 -1.13
N ASP A 143 -9.57 -16.20 -1.80
CA ASP A 143 -8.80 -15.34 -2.70
C ASP A 143 -7.80 -14.47 -1.93
N PHE A 144 -8.20 -13.99 -0.75
CA PHE A 144 -7.36 -13.23 0.16
C PHE A 144 -6.15 -14.06 0.60
N ARG A 145 -6.37 -15.29 1.09
CA ARG A 145 -5.30 -16.22 1.46
C ARG A 145 -4.37 -16.51 0.29
N ASN A 146 -4.92 -16.91 -0.85
CA ASN A 146 -4.14 -17.34 -2.00
C ASN A 146 -3.24 -16.25 -2.57
N ASN A 147 -3.63 -14.97 -2.44
CA ASN A 147 -2.83 -13.86 -2.94
C ASN A 147 -1.89 -13.29 -1.88
N VAL A 148 -2.36 -13.08 -0.63
CA VAL A 148 -1.53 -12.50 0.44
C VAL A 148 -0.37 -13.42 0.82
N GLN A 149 -0.52 -14.75 0.71
CA GLN A 149 0.59 -15.69 0.91
C GLN A 149 1.75 -15.51 -0.09
N LYS A 150 1.53 -14.80 -1.20
CA LYS A 150 2.55 -14.51 -2.22
C LYS A 150 3.24 -13.15 -2.03
N PHE A 151 2.97 -12.47 -0.91
CA PHE A 151 3.59 -11.19 -0.58
C PHE A 151 4.95 -11.40 0.07
N ASP A 152 5.93 -10.64 -0.37
CA ASP A 152 7.27 -10.55 0.20
C ASP A 152 7.29 -9.82 1.53
N GLY A 153 6.34 -8.91 1.73
CA GLY A 153 6.12 -8.26 3.01
C GLY A 153 4.73 -7.70 3.13
N VAL A 154 4.13 -7.92 4.30
CA VAL A 154 2.78 -7.47 4.62
C VAL A 154 2.86 -6.52 5.81
N SER A 155 2.40 -5.29 5.62
CA SER A 155 2.16 -4.37 6.72
C SER A 155 0.76 -3.77 6.68
N VAL A 156 0.28 -3.41 7.87
CA VAL A 156 -1.04 -2.85 8.14
C VAL A 156 -0.90 -1.63 9.05
N ARG A 157 -1.87 -0.71 9.05
CA ARG A 157 -1.84 0.46 9.95
C ARG A 157 -2.36 0.14 11.35
N GLU A 158 -3.40 -0.67 11.40
CA GLU A 158 -4.18 -0.94 12.60
C GLU A 158 -3.72 -2.24 13.29
N VAL A 159 -3.53 -2.22 14.60
CA VAL A 159 -3.13 -3.41 15.38
C VAL A 159 -4.13 -4.56 15.21
N GLY A 160 -5.42 -4.24 15.16
CA GLY A 160 -6.49 -5.24 15.01
C GLY A 160 -6.41 -6.02 13.70
N ALA A 161 -5.79 -5.46 12.65
CA ALA A 161 -5.63 -6.16 11.38
C ALA A 161 -4.56 -7.28 11.47
N LEU A 162 -3.59 -7.20 12.38
CA LEU A 162 -2.52 -8.20 12.52
C LEU A 162 -3.09 -9.61 12.77
N GLU A 163 -4.03 -9.71 13.72
CA GLU A 163 -4.69 -10.98 14.05
C GLU A 163 -5.54 -11.50 12.90
N GLN A 164 -6.23 -10.61 12.19
CA GLN A 164 -7.05 -10.98 11.03
C GLN A 164 -6.20 -11.52 9.87
N ILE A 165 -5.10 -10.84 9.53
CA ILE A 165 -4.16 -11.33 8.50
C ILE A 165 -3.67 -12.73 8.88
N LYS A 166 -3.22 -12.91 10.13
CA LYS A 166 -2.72 -14.21 10.58
C LYS A 166 -3.78 -15.30 10.53
N LYS A 167 -5.00 -15.00 11.02
CA LYS A 167 -6.15 -15.91 11.04
C LYS A 167 -6.56 -16.37 9.63
N TYR A 168 -6.68 -15.45 8.68
CA TYR A 168 -7.24 -15.77 7.37
C TYR A 168 -6.20 -16.29 6.38
N THR A 169 -4.94 -15.85 6.49
CA THR A 169 -3.91 -16.11 5.48
C THR A 169 -2.74 -16.96 6.00
N GLY A 170 -2.53 -17.02 7.32
CA GLY A 170 -1.34 -17.62 7.93
C GLY A 170 -0.09 -16.74 7.89
N VAL A 171 -0.12 -15.61 7.16
CA VAL A 171 0.98 -14.67 7.03
C VAL A 171 1.10 -13.80 8.28
N SER A 172 2.33 -13.50 8.69
CA SER A 172 2.60 -12.54 9.75
C SER A 172 2.75 -11.14 9.14
N ALA A 173 1.97 -10.18 9.62
CA ALA A 173 2.07 -8.79 9.21
C ALA A 173 2.79 -7.94 10.26
N GLU A 174 3.34 -6.81 9.85
CA GLU A 174 3.88 -5.79 10.76
C GLU A 174 2.99 -4.55 10.81
N GLN A 175 2.94 -3.90 11.98
CA GLN A 175 2.24 -2.63 12.11
C GLN A 175 3.19 -1.49 11.71
N VAL A 176 2.74 -0.65 10.78
CA VAL A 176 3.46 0.56 10.35
C VAL A 176 2.62 1.81 10.59
N VAL A 177 3.27 2.97 10.64
CA VAL A 177 2.56 4.26 10.68
C VAL A 177 1.89 4.57 9.35
N ASP A 178 0.86 5.43 9.38
CA ASP A 178 0.26 5.97 8.16
C ASP A 178 1.34 6.61 7.26
N PRO A 179 1.29 6.43 5.93
CA PRO A 179 2.27 7.00 5.01
C PRO A 179 2.51 8.51 5.18
N VAL A 180 1.51 9.27 5.67
CA VAL A 180 1.70 10.70 5.95
C VAL A 180 2.83 10.95 6.95
N PHE A 181 3.01 10.04 7.91
CA PHE A 181 4.07 10.14 8.92
C PHE A 181 5.43 9.63 8.44
N LEU A 182 5.56 9.09 7.23
CA LEU A 182 6.88 8.73 6.69
C LEU A 182 7.73 9.97 6.38
N LEU A 183 7.07 11.07 6.01
CA LEU A 183 7.71 12.34 5.67
C LEU A 183 7.84 13.27 6.87
N ASP A 184 8.73 14.25 6.74
CA ASP A 184 8.83 15.35 7.70
C ASP A 184 7.86 16.47 7.34
N LYS A 185 7.53 17.32 8.32
CA LYS A 185 6.66 18.50 8.10
C LYS A 185 7.19 19.44 7.00
N ALA A 186 8.50 19.45 6.76
CA ALA A 186 9.13 20.24 5.71
C ALA A 186 8.73 19.77 4.31
N ASP A 187 8.55 18.47 4.08
CA ASP A 187 8.12 17.92 2.79
C ASP A 187 6.71 18.41 2.41
N TYR A 188 5.83 18.54 3.42
CA TYR A 188 4.50 19.13 3.25
C TYR A 188 4.53 20.66 3.19
N GLY A 189 5.51 21.29 3.82
CA GLY A 189 5.76 22.73 3.71
C GLY A 189 6.00 23.18 2.27
N VAL A 190 6.75 22.39 1.49
CA VAL A 190 7.02 22.67 0.06
C VAL A 190 5.73 22.68 -0.78
N LEU A 191 4.75 21.83 -0.45
CA LEU A 191 3.43 21.86 -1.09
C LEU A 191 2.60 23.05 -0.61
N ALA A 192 2.63 23.35 0.69
CA ALA A 192 1.92 24.49 1.25
C ALA A 192 2.42 25.83 0.69
N ASP A 193 3.70 25.95 0.34
CA ASP A 193 4.28 27.13 -0.33
C ASP A 193 3.74 27.37 -1.74
N GLN A 194 3.04 26.39 -2.32
CA GLN A 194 2.41 26.49 -3.64
C GLN A 194 0.90 26.76 -3.55
N ALA A 195 0.39 27.06 -2.34
CA ALA A 195 -1.00 27.39 -2.14
C ALA A 195 -1.39 28.66 -2.90
N THR A 196 -2.61 28.67 -3.43
CA THR A 196 -3.26 29.84 -4.03
C THR A 196 -4.11 30.59 -3.02
N PHE A 197 -4.42 29.95 -1.88
CA PHE A 197 -5.15 30.52 -0.76
C PHE A 197 -4.18 30.85 0.39
N GLU A 198 -4.17 32.12 0.78
CA GLU A 198 -3.37 32.63 1.89
C GLU A 198 -4.27 33.02 3.06
N PRO A 199 -4.27 32.28 4.18
CA PRO A 199 -5.11 32.59 5.32
C PRO A 199 -4.61 33.86 6.05
N GLU A 200 -5.54 34.73 6.44
CA GLU A 200 -5.23 35.97 7.16
C GLU A 200 -5.57 35.88 8.66
N GLY A 201 -4.72 36.47 9.49
CA GLY A 201 -4.96 36.66 10.93
C GLY A 201 -4.80 35.41 11.80
N ASP A 202 -5.25 35.52 13.07
CA ASP A 202 -5.34 34.37 14.00
C ASP A 202 -6.69 33.67 13.78
N TYR A 203 -6.67 32.38 13.42
CA TYR A 203 -7.88 31.64 13.05
C TYR A 203 -7.91 30.21 13.55
N LEU A 204 -9.13 29.68 13.63
CA LEU A 204 -9.43 28.27 13.84
C LEU A 204 -9.74 27.61 12.49
N ALA A 205 -9.00 26.56 12.12
CA ALA A 205 -9.31 25.76 10.94
C ALA A 205 -10.38 24.72 11.30
N LEU A 206 -11.48 24.70 10.55
CA LEU A 206 -12.59 23.76 10.72
C LEU A 206 -12.68 22.83 9.50
N PHE A 207 -12.19 21.61 9.63
CA PHE A 207 -12.26 20.60 8.55
C PHE A 207 -13.24 19.49 8.89
N LEU A 208 -14.43 19.52 8.29
CA LEU A 208 -15.46 18.52 8.52
C LEU A 208 -15.76 17.75 7.23
N LEU A 209 -15.84 16.42 7.32
CA LEU A 209 -16.32 15.52 6.28
C LEU A 209 -17.84 15.44 6.29
N ASP A 210 -18.45 15.43 7.47
CA ASP A 210 -19.89 15.32 7.68
C ASP A 210 -20.39 16.50 8.53
N PRO A 211 -20.53 17.71 7.95
CA PRO A 211 -20.96 18.89 8.69
C PRO A 211 -22.42 18.79 9.14
N ASN A 212 -22.71 19.31 10.34
CA ASN A 212 -24.06 19.47 10.88
C ASN A 212 -24.11 20.64 11.88
N GLU A 213 -25.31 21.01 12.32
CA GLU A 213 -25.51 22.14 13.24
C GLU A 213 -24.92 21.87 14.64
N ASP A 214 -24.85 20.63 15.09
CA ASP A 214 -24.27 20.27 16.39
C ASP A 214 -22.75 20.48 16.40
N LYS A 215 -22.05 20.00 15.37
CA LYS A 215 -20.62 20.24 15.17
C LYS A 215 -20.32 21.72 15.03
N LYS A 216 -21.16 22.48 14.30
CA LYS A 216 -21.04 23.94 14.22
C LYS A 216 -21.17 24.59 15.60
N ARG A 217 -22.18 24.22 16.38
CA ARG A 217 -22.41 24.75 17.73
C ARG A 217 -21.21 24.47 18.65
N VAL A 218 -20.66 23.25 18.62
CA VAL A 218 -19.46 22.89 19.39
C VAL A 218 -18.24 23.67 18.89
N ALA A 219 -18.03 23.77 17.57
CA ALA A 219 -16.92 24.55 16.99
C ALA A 219 -16.99 26.04 17.39
N LEU A 220 -18.19 26.63 17.42
CA LEU A 220 -18.40 28.00 17.89
C LEU A 220 -18.10 28.15 19.38
N ALA A 221 -18.53 27.21 20.22
CA ALA A 221 -18.20 27.24 21.65
C ALA A 221 -16.68 27.11 21.89
N ILE A 222 -15.99 26.29 21.09
CA ILE A 222 -14.52 26.19 21.11
C ILE A 222 -13.89 27.52 20.68
N SER A 223 -14.39 28.12 19.59
CA SER A 223 -13.94 29.42 19.08
C SER A 223 -14.05 30.50 20.15
N GLU A 224 -15.21 30.60 20.80
CA GLU A 224 -15.48 31.55 21.89
C GLU A 224 -14.54 31.33 23.08
N LYS A 225 -14.42 30.09 23.55
CA LYS A 225 -13.55 29.74 24.68
C LYS A 225 -12.09 30.13 24.43
N LEU A 226 -11.61 29.89 23.22
CA LEU A 226 -10.21 30.09 22.85
C LEU A 226 -9.95 31.49 22.26
N GLY A 227 -10.97 32.35 22.15
CA GLY A 227 -10.85 33.73 21.70
C GLY A 227 -10.64 33.91 20.19
N PHE A 228 -11.19 33.03 19.35
CA PHE A 228 -11.15 33.16 17.89
C PHE A 228 -12.41 33.86 17.36
N ASN A 229 -12.19 34.86 16.49
CA ASN A 229 -13.26 35.55 15.75
C ASN A 229 -13.28 35.18 14.26
N HIS A 230 -12.31 34.38 13.80
CA HIS A 230 -12.17 33.95 12.42
C HIS A 230 -12.06 32.42 12.37
N ILE A 231 -12.96 31.78 11.62
CA ILE A 231 -13.00 30.34 11.39
C ILE A 231 -12.89 30.08 9.89
N ILE A 232 -11.82 29.41 9.48
CA ILE A 232 -11.65 28.96 8.09
C ILE A 232 -12.24 27.56 7.97
N VAL A 233 -13.35 27.44 7.26
CA VAL A 233 -14.05 26.19 6.99
C VAL A 233 -13.47 25.54 5.74
N ILE A 234 -12.97 24.32 5.90
CA ILE A 234 -12.45 23.49 4.81
C ILE A 234 -13.53 22.45 4.47
N PRO A 235 -14.14 22.50 3.27
CA PRO A 235 -15.10 21.49 2.87
C PRO A 235 -14.46 20.16 2.49
N ASN A 236 -15.20 19.07 2.64
CA ASN A 236 -14.90 17.83 1.91
C ASN A 236 -14.98 18.10 0.40
N PRO A 237 -13.91 17.86 -0.39
CA PRO A 237 -13.89 18.19 -1.81
C PRO A 237 -14.90 17.40 -2.67
N GLU A 238 -15.42 16.28 -2.16
CA GLU A 238 -16.51 15.52 -2.81
C GLU A 238 -17.92 16.03 -2.47
N ALA A 239 -18.05 16.86 -1.44
CA ALA A 239 -19.35 17.30 -0.98
C ALA A 239 -19.87 18.49 -1.80
N ASN A 240 -21.19 18.65 -1.82
CA ASN A 240 -21.81 19.86 -2.33
C ASN A 240 -21.47 21.03 -1.41
N ILE A 241 -20.67 21.99 -1.91
CA ILE A 241 -20.21 23.15 -1.14
C ILE A 241 -21.34 23.96 -0.52
N SER A 242 -22.53 24.00 -1.15
CA SER A 242 -23.67 24.75 -0.61
C SER A 242 -24.20 24.21 0.72
N ILE A 243 -23.89 22.95 1.07
CA ILE A 243 -24.17 22.43 2.42
C ILE A 243 -23.35 23.21 3.46
N TYR A 244 -22.07 23.46 3.17
CA TYR A 244 -21.18 24.22 4.04
C TYR A 244 -21.57 25.70 4.07
N GLU A 245 -21.93 26.28 2.92
CA GLU A 245 -22.40 27.69 2.85
C GLU A 245 -23.66 27.91 3.68
N ASN A 246 -24.58 26.95 3.71
CA ASN A 246 -25.81 27.04 4.48
C ASN A 246 -25.55 26.86 5.98
N ILE A 247 -24.77 25.84 6.36
CA ILE A 247 -24.47 25.56 7.78
C ILE A 247 -23.59 26.69 8.34
N PHE A 248 -22.50 27.04 7.67
CA PHE A 248 -21.51 28.00 8.14
C PHE A 248 -21.73 29.40 7.55
N ALA A 249 -22.96 29.90 7.64
CA ALA A 249 -23.29 31.27 7.28
C ALA A 249 -22.91 32.27 8.41
N GLY A 250 -22.36 33.42 8.04
CA GLY A 250 -22.06 34.53 8.94
C GLY A 250 -20.63 35.06 8.80
N ASP A 251 -20.40 36.30 9.23
CA ASP A 251 -19.15 37.05 8.96
C ASP A 251 -17.89 36.45 9.61
N GLN A 252 -18.05 35.57 10.60
CA GLN A 252 -16.93 34.88 11.26
C GLN A 252 -16.39 33.68 10.46
N PHE A 253 -17.14 33.19 9.46
CA PHE A 253 -16.80 32.00 8.70
C PHE A 253 -16.26 32.36 7.32
N GLU A 254 -15.05 31.90 7.01
CA GLU A 254 -14.49 31.93 5.66
C GLU A 254 -14.48 30.51 5.09
N ILE A 255 -15.16 30.28 3.98
CA ILE A 255 -15.22 28.95 3.36
C ILE A 255 -14.16 28.85 2.27
N LEU A 256 -13.25 27.86 2.40
CA LEU A 256 -12.30 27.54 1.34
C LEU A 256 -13.06 27.04 0.10
N ARG A 257 -13.05 27.85 -0.97
CA ARG A 257 -13.73 27.53 -2.23
C ARG A 257 -12.87 26.72 -3.19
N GLU A 258 -11.56 26.99 -3.21
CA GLU A 258 -10.63 26.30 -4.08
C GLU A 258 -10.07 25.06 -3.39
N ALA A 259 -10.66 23.91 -3.71
CA ALA A 259 -10.19 22.62 -3.22
C ALA A 259 -8.86 22.24 -3.87
N ALA A 260 -7.78 22.37 -3.10
CA ALA A 260 -6.43 21.95 -3.48
C ALA A 260 -5.67 21.42 -2.25
N PRO A 261 -4.93 20.30 -2.36
CA PRO A 261 -4.09 19.79 -1.27
C PRO A 261 -3.11 20.85 -0.74
N GLU A 262 -2.59 21.71 -1.60
CA GLU A 262 -1.70 22.82 -1.25
C GLU A 262 -2.40 23.83 -0.33
N ASN A 263 -3.63 24.26 -0.66
CA ASN A 263 -4.43 25.16 0.16
C ASN A 263 -4.79 24.51 1.51
N PHE A 264 -5.17 23.23 1.49
CA PHE A 264 -5.42 22.45 2.71
C PHE A 264 -4.19 22.47 3.64
N LEU A 265 -3.02 22.16 3.10
CA LEU A 265 -1.77 22.14 3.88
C LEU A 265 -1.39 23.55 4.38
N ASN A 266 -1.58 24.60 3.58
CA ASN A 266 -1.26 25.97 3.99
C ASN A 266 -2.16 26.45 5.15
N ILE A 267 -3.45 26.12 5.10
CA ILE A 267 -4.38 26.41 6.20
C ILE A 267 -3.98 25.64 7.46
N TYR A 268 -3.65 24.36 7.35
CA TYR A 268 -3.20 23.58 8.51
C TYR A 268 -1.87 24.07 9.09
N ARG A 269 -0.93 24.45 8.22
CA ARG A 269 0.39 24.96 8.60
C ARG A 269 0.31 26.27 9.38
N HIS A 270 -0.62 27.15 9.05
CA HIS A 270 -0.76 28.46 9.70
C HIS A 270 -1.83 28.52 10.78
N ALA A 271 -2.67 27.48 10.91
CA ALA A 271 -3.73 27.44 11.90
C ALA A 271 -3.17 27.63 13.32
N ALA A 272 -3.88 28.40 14.13
CA ALA A 272 -3.62 28.49 15.56
C ALA A 272 -4.41 27.46 16.36
N TYR A 273 -5.47 26.92 15.77
CA TYR A 273 -6.21 25.78 16.31
C TYR A 273 -6.93 25.02 15.19
N VAL A 274 -7.15 23.72 15.38
CA VAL A 274 -7.92 22.89 14.44
C VAL A 274 -9.10 22.22 15.12
N VAL A 275 -10.25 22.20 14.45
CA VAL A 275 -11.38 21.33 14.82
C VAL A 275 -11.72 20.47 13.60
N THR A 276 -11.85 19.17 13.79
CA THR A 276 -12.07 18.25 12.66
C THR A 276 -12.85 17.00 13.03
N ASP A 277 -13.50 16.35 12.07
CA ASP A 277 -14.03 14.99 12.20
C ASP A 277 -13.32 14.00 11.25
N SER A 278 -12.20 14.45 10.65
CA SER A 278 -11.41 13.70 9.69
C SER A 278 -10.17 13.13 10.35
N PHE A 279 -9.92 11.84 10.16
CA PHE A 279 -8.69 11.21 10.63
C PHE A 279 -7.45 11.92 10.07
N HIS A 280 -7.44 12.21 8.77
CA HIS A 280 -6.34 12.93 8.16
C HIS A 280 -6.28 14.40 8.60
N GLY A 281 -7.41 14.99 9.01
CA GLY A 281 -7.40 16.28 9.70
C GLY A 281 -6.65 16.21 11.04
N SER A 282 -6.86 15.17 11.84
CA SER A 282 -6.11 14.96 13.09
C SER A 282 -4.63 14.67 12.81
N VAL A 283 -4.33 13.84 11.80
CA VAL A 283 -2.96 13.53 11.37
C VAL A 283 -2.21 14.81 10.97
N PHE A 284 -2.78 15.66 10.12
CA PHE A 284 -2.11 16.89 9.70
C PHE A 284 -2.01 17.94 10.80
N SER A 285 -2.94 17.93 11.77
CA SER A 285 -2.76 18.70 13.01
C SER A 285 -1.50 18.25 13.76
N ALA A 286 -1.27 16.93 13.86
CA ALA A 286 -0.07 16.39 14.50
C ALA A 286 1.21 16.67 13.68
N VAL A 287 1.18 16.51 12.35
CA VAL A 287 2.32 16.79 11.46
C VAL A 287 2.79 18.24 11.59
N PHE A 288 1.87 19.20 11.59
CA PHE A 288 2.19 20.62 11.74
C PHE A 288 2.25 21.09 13.21
N GLU A 289 2.15 20.16 14.16
CA GLU A 289 2.23 20.40 15.60
C GLU A 289 1.22 21.46 16.09
N LYS A 290 -0.01 21.41 15.57
CA LYS A 290 -1.10 22.34 15.88
C LYS A 290 -2.00 21.81 16.99
N PRO A 291 -2.46 22.67 17.92
CA PRO A 291 -3.47 22.26 18.87
C PRO A 291 -4.80 21.98 18.17
N PHE A 292 -5.48 20.89 18.55
CA PHE A 292 -6.64 20.42 17.77
C PHE A 292 -7.66 19.62 18.58
N ASN A 293 -8.96 19.76 18.34
CA ASN A 293 -9.95 18.79 18.81
C ASN A 293 -10.52 17.97 17.65
N SER A 294 -10.93 16.74 17.93
CA SER A 294 -11.49 15.83 16.94
C SER A 294 -12.82 15.24 17.39
N PHE A 295 -13.82 15.29 16.51
CA PHE A 295 -15.00 14.43 16.61
C PHE A 295 -14.62 13.06 16.07
N PHE A 296 -14.69 12.03 16.91
CA PHE A 296 -14.37 10.67 16.45
C PHE A 296 -15.54 10.17 15.60
N ASN A 297 -15.36 10.23 14.29
CA ASN A 297 -16.41 9.90 13.34
C ASN A 297 -16.71 8.39 13.37
N VAL A 298 -17.77 8.01 14.07
CA VAL A 298 -18.16 6.61 14.30
C VAL A 298 -18.47 5.91 12.99
N THR A 299 -19.23 6.54 12.10
CA THR A 299 -19.62 5.99 10.79
C THR A 299 -18.42 5.77 9.87
N ARG A 300 -17.38 6.61 9.99
CA ARG A 300 -16.14 6.51 9.19
C ARG A 300 -15.00 5.80 9.93
N GLY A 301 -15.31 5.11 11.03
CA GLY A 301 -14.36 4.40 11.87
C GLY A 301 -13.73 5.30 12.94
N ALA A 302 -14.25 5.21 14.17
CA ALA A 302 -13.71 5.93 15.33
C ALA A 302 -12.34 5.40 15.78
N GLN A 303 -12.07 4.10 15.59
CA GLN A 303 -10.90 3.47 16.20
C GLN A 303 -9.56 3.95 15.67
N ARG A 304 -9.49 4.37 14.40
CA ARG A 304 -8.27 5.01 13.86
C ARG A 304 -7.91 6.31 14.58
N PHE A 305 -8.90 7.02 15.13
CA PHE A 305 -8.62 8.18 15.97
C PHE A 305 -8.02 7.76 17.31
N THR A 306 -8.60 6.75 17.97
CA THR A 306 -8.05 6.21 19.22
C THR A 306 -6.61 5.76 19.04
N GLU A 307 -6.33 4.97 17.99
CA GLU A 307 -4.97 4.49 17.70
C GLU A 307 -3.99 5.63 17.38
N LEU A 308 -4.46 6.69 16.70
CA LEU A 308 -3.67 7.90 16.50
C LEU A 308 -3.40 8.64 17.82
N MET A 309 -4.40 8.79 18.69
CA MET A 309 -4.19 9.47 19.97
C MET A 309 -3.27 8.67 20.88
N ASP A 310 -3.35 7.35 20.87
CA ASP A 310 -2.42 6.47 21.59
C ASP A 310 -0.99 6.60 21.05
N LEU A 311 -0.83 6.63 19.72
CA LEU A 311 0.45 6.88 19.05
C LEU A 311 1.07 8.23 19.45
N LEU A 312 0.23 9.25 19.65
CA LEU A 312 0.65 10.60 20.08
C LEU A 312 0.71 10.75 21.62
N ALA A 313 0.34 9.70 22.36
CA ALA A 313 0.20 9.69 23.81
C ALA A 313 -0.72 10.82 24.34
N LEU A 314 -1.83 11.05 23.63
CA LEU A 314 -2.86 12.04 23.96
C LEU A 314 -4.13 11.43 24.57
N GLY A 315 -4.35 10.12 24.43
CA GLY A 315 -5.56 9.45 24.93
C GLY A 315 -6.84 10.10 24.41
N ASP A 316 -7.82 10.33 25.29
CA ASP A 316 -9.08 11.00 24.95
C ASP A 316 -9.02 12.55 25.06
N SER A 317 -7.88 13.12 25.43
CA SER A 317 -7.73 14.55 25.73
C SER A 317 -8.03 15.49 24.55
N ARG A 318 -8.08 14.95 23.32
CA ARG A 318 -8.39 15.70 22.11
C ARG A 318 -9.77 15.39 21.53
N GLN A 319 -10.52 14.46 22.11
CA GLN A 319 -11.86 14.12 21.65
C GLN A 319 -12.89 15.17 22.10
N VAL A 320 -13.81 15.50 21.20
CA VAL A 320 -15.04 16.25 21.50
C VAL A 320 -16.24 15.51 20.93
N PHE A 321 -17.43 15.76 21.49
CA PHE A 321 -18.67 15.09 21.12
C PHE A 321 -19.69 16.09 20.59
N GLU A 322 -20.54 15.64 19.67
CA GLU A 322 -21.56 16.49 19.04
C GLU A 322 -22.59 16.98 20.06
N ASP A 323 -22.87 16.20 21.11
CA ASP A 323 -23.86 16.52 22.14
C ASP A 323 -23.33 17.43 23.28
N MET A 324 -22.03 17.80 23.26
CA MET A 324 -21.46 18.71 24.26
C MET A 324 -22.16 20.07 24.21
N THR A 325 -22.74 20.52 25.33
CA THR A 325 -23.31 21.89 25.42
C THR A 325 -22.20 22.95 25.38
N SER A 326 -22.56 24.21 25.08
CA SER A 326 -21.59 25.31 25.14
C SER A 326 -20.95 25.41 26.54
N GLU A 327 -21.74 25.24 27.61
CA GLU A 327 -21.23 25.21 28.99
C GLU A 327 -20.22 24.05 29.21
N ALA A 328 -20.51 22.86 28.68
CA ALA A 328 -19.58 21.72 28.77
C ALA A 328 -18.26 22.00 28.04
N VAL A 329 -18.31 22.64 26.87
CA VAL A 329 -17.10 23.08 26.14
C VAL A 329 -16.32 24.12 26.95
N GLN A 330 -17.00 25.14 27.48
CA GLN A 330 -16.40 26.20 28.29
C GLN A 330 -15.67 25.63 29.53
N ASN A 331 -16.23 24.60 30.16
CA ASN A 331 -15.66 23.96 31.35
C ASN A 331 -14.67 22.81 31.06
N SER A 332 -14.46 22.42 29.80
CA SER A 332 -13.62 21.26 29.44
C SER A 332 -12.12 21.57 29.39
N ASP A 333 -11.29 20.90 30.20
CA ASP A 333 -9.82 21.04 30.13
C ASP A 333 -9.22 20.53 28.80
N ASN A 334 -9.95 19.68 28.08
CA ASN A 334 -9.55 19.12 26.78
C ASN A 334 -9.62 20.15 25.63
N VAL A 335 -10.25 21.29 25.86
CA VAL A 335 -10.31 22.40 24.90
C VAL A 335 -9.30 23.47 25.33
N THR A 336 -8.08 23.32 24.83
CA THR A 336 -6.92 24.15 25.20
C THR A 336 -5.94 24.28 24.04
N ARG A 337 -5.35 25.48 23.88
CA ARG A 337 -4.30 25.79 22.89
C ARG A 337 -2.97 25.07 23.20
N THR A 338 -2.81 24.49 24.38
CA THR A 338 -1.59 23.75 24.76
C THR A 338 -1.78 22.26 24.51
N ILE A 339 -0.88 21.64 23.74
CA ILE A 339 -0.79 20.18 23.63
C ILE A 339 0.49 19.70 24.30
N ALA A 340 0.32 18.81 25.27
CA ALA A 340 1.39 17.99 25.81
C ALA A 340 1.45 16.70 25.00
N TYR A 341 2.11 16.73 23.85
CA TYR A 341 2.50 15.49 23.18
C TYR A 341 3.33 14.68 24.17
N GLY A 342 3.06 13.38 24.28
CA GLY A 342 3.90 12.53 25.12
C GLY A 342 5.29 12.37 24.54
N ASP A 343 5.91 11.22 24.76
CA ASP A 343 7.28 11.00 24.34
C ASP A 343 7.43 11.04 22.80
N LYS A 344 7.82 12.21 22.24
CA LYS A 344 8.13 12.38 20.81
C LYS A 344 9.16 11.37 20.32
N ILE A 345 9.99 10.81 21.21
CA ILE A 345 10.95 9.76 20.88
C ILE A 345 10.19 8.50 20.45
N THR A 346 9.13 8.10 21.14
CA THR A 346 8.33 6.92 20.79
C THR A 346 7.67 7.05 19.42
N PHE A 347 7.09 8.20 19.10
CA PHE A 347 6.54 8.45 17.75
C PHE A 347 7.63 8.38 16.67
N ASN A 348 8.76 9.07 16.90
CA ASN A 348 9.88 9.05 15.96
C ASN A 348 10.47 7.65 15.79
N GLN A 349 10.54 6.84 16.85
CA GLN A 349 10.96 5.44 16.77
C GLN A 349 10.03 4.62 15.89
N LYS A 350 8.70 4.76 16.04
CA LYS A 350 7.72 4.07 15.18
C LYS A 350 7.81 4.49 13.72
N ARG A 351 8.04 5.79 13.46
CA ARG A 351 8.34 6.29 12.10
C ARG A 351 9.60 5.66 11.53
N GLN A 352 10.70 5.65 12.28
CA GLN A 352 11.97 5.06 11.83
C GLN A 352 11.85 3.54 11.62
N GLN A 353 11.11 2.84 12.47
CA GLN A 353 10.79 1.42 12.29
C GLN A 353 10.01 1.18 10.99
N SER A 354 9.02 2.03 10.69
CA SER A 354 8.22 1.90 9.47
C SER A 354 9.03 2.19 8.20
N LEU A 355 9.91 3.19 8.23
CA LEU A 355 10.86 3.48 7.15
C LEU A 355 11.86 2.33 6.95
N ALA A 356 12.42 1.82 8.04
CA ALA A 356 13.34 0.69 8.00
C ALA A 356 12.65 -0.57 7.46
N TRP A 357 11.41 -0.84 7.88
CA TRP A 357 10.61 -1.94 7.34
C TRP A 357 10.42 -1.82 5.83
N LEU A 358 9.99 -0.64 5.36
CA LEU A 358 9.78 -0.37 3.93
C LEU A 358 11.08 -0.53 3.13
N GLN A 359 12.20 -0.01 3.63
CA GLN A 359 13.51 -0.18 3.00
C GLN A 359 13.93 -1.64 2.96
N ASN A 360 13.76 -2.39 4.06
CA ASN A 360 14.15 -3.79 4.13
C ASN A 360 13.36 -4.66 3.15
N VAL A 361 12.04 -4.49 3.06
CA VAL A 361 11.22 -5.31 2.13
C VAL A 361 11.51 -5.00 0.66
N LEU A 362 11.79 -3.74 0.33
CA LEU A 362 12.16 -3.32 -1.02
C LEU A 362 13.56 -3.81 -1.43
N THR A 363 14.50 -3.89 -0.48
CA THR A 363 15.89 -4.31 -0.75
C THR A 363 16.13 -5.81 -0.60
N ALA A 364 15.31 -6.53 0.17
CA ALA A 364 15.42 -7.97 0.32
C ALA A 364 15.38 -8.67 -1.05
N ASN A 365 16.09 -9.78 -1.22
CA ASN A 365 15.94 -10.57 -2.45
C ASN A 365 14.50 -11.08 -2.56
N HIS A 366 13.93 -11.02 -3.75
CA HIS A 366 12.64 -11.65 -4.04
C HIS A 366 12.82 -13.16 -3.93
N ALA A 367 12.18 -13.79 -2.95
CA ALA A 367 12.25 -15.24 -2.80
C ALA A 367 11.31 -15.86 -3.83
N VAL A 368 11.83 -16.16 -5.02
CA VAL A 368 11.13 -17.07 -5.94
C VAL A 368 11.21 -18.45 -5.28
N ASP A 369 10.06 -19.08 -5.01
CA ASP A 369 10.07 -20.46 -4.53
C ASP A 369 10.59 -21.40 -5.64
N PHE A 370 11.14 -22.54 -5.23
CA PHE A 370 11.78 -23.47 -6.17
C PHE A 370 10.85 -23.91 -7.30
N GLU A 371 9.59 -24.20 -6.99
CA GLU A 371 8.62 -24.68 -7.96
C GLU A 371 8.30 -23.62 -9.02
N THR A 372 8.08 -22.39 -8.58
CA THR A 372 7.92 -21.23 -9.44
C THR A 372 9.15 -21.01 -10.32
N PHE A 373 10.35 -21.09 -9.76
CA PHE A 373 11.58 -20.90 -10.53
C PHE A 373 11.71 -21.96 -11.63
N MET A 374 11.44 -23.23 -11.29
CA MET A 374 11.49 -24.32 -12.27
C MET A 374 10.46 -24.17 -13.38
N THR A 375 9.31 -23.54 -13.12
CA THR A 375 8.23 -23.40 -14.12
C THR A 375 8.29 -22.12 -14.95
N THR A 376 9.22 -21.21 -14.65
CA THR A 376 9.35 -19.90 -15.31
C THR A 376 10.65 -19.73 -16.11
N HIS A 377 11.52 -20.74 -16.14
CA HIS A 377 12.81 -20.70 -16.84
C HIS A 377 13.00 -21.91 -17.77
N GLU A 378 13.94 -21.77 -18.70
CA GLU A 378 14.41 -22.87 -19.56
C GLU A 378 15.71 -23.47 -19.03
N PHE A 379 15.85 -24.78 -19.17
CA PHE A 379 16.97 -25.54 -18.63
C PHE A 379 17.70 -26.37 -19.67
N VAL A 380 18.99 -26.57 -19.41
CA VAL A 380 19.85 -27.55 -20.06
C VAL A 380 19.95 -28.76 -19.14
N PHE A 381 19.65 -29.94 -19.69
CA PHE A 381 19.65 -31.20 -18.97
C PHE A 381 20.83 -32.06 -19.38
N TYR A 382 21.65 -32.49 -18.41
CA TYR A 382 22.83 -33.31 -18.68
C TYR A 382 23.22 -34.18 -17.49
N ARG A 383 24.17 -35.09 -17.70
CA ARG A 383 24.77 -35.90 -16.62
C ARG A 383 26.08 -35.29 -16.16
N THR A 384 26.46 -35.50 -14.90
CA THR A 384 27.80 -35.12 -14.43
C THR A 384 28.90 -35.62 -15.38
N GLY A 385 29.83 -34.72 -15.74
CA GLY A 385 30.89 -34.99 -16.72
C GLY A 385 30.49 -34.87 -18.19
N SER A 386 29.20 -34.65 -18.50
CA SER A 386 28.70 -34.53 -19.89
C SER A 386 28.16 -33.16 -20.26
N ARG A 387 28.54 -32.10 -19.52
CA ARG A 387 28.04 -30.73 -19.74
C ARG A 387 28.18 -30.28 -21.19
N GLN A 388 29.30 -30.56 -21.86
CA GLN A 388 29.52 -30.18 -23.28
C GLN A 388 28.67 -30.94 -24.29
N LYS A 389 28.01 -32.03 -23.88
CA LYS A 389 27.11 -32.83 -24.72
C LYS A 389 25.83 -33.12 -23.95
N PRO A 390 24.96 -32.10 -23.76
CA PRO A 390 23.76 -32.24 -22.96
C PRO A 390 22.79 -33.25 -23.57
N LEU A 391 21.97 -33.85 -22.72
CA LEU A 391 20.90 -34.77 -23.11
C LEU A 391 19.75 -34.01 -23.78
N ALA A 392 19.44 -32.81 -23.30
CA ALA A 392 18.45 -31.92 -23.85
C ALA A 392 18.76 -30.45 -23.54
N ARG A 393 18.22 -29.55 -24.35
CA ARG A 393 18.25 -28.09 -24.19
C ARG A 393 16.82 -27.56 -24.33
N HIS A 394 16.60 -26.33 -23.87
CA HIS A 394 15.26 -25.71 -23.84
C HIS A 394 14.23 -26.61 -23.12
N VAL A 395 14.67 -27.23 -22.02
CA VAL A 395 13.79 -28.04 -21.17
C VAL A 395 12.91 -27.12 -20.37
N VAL A 396 11.60 -27.35 -20.41
CA VAL A 396 10.60 -26.55 -19.72
C VAL A 396 9.74 -27.44 -18.83
N PHE A 397 9.48 -26.99 -17.62
CA PHE A 397 8.56 -27.61 -16.67
C PHE A 397 7.28 -26.80 -16.66
N ASP A 398 6.14 -27.41 -16.97
CA ASP A 398 4.87 -26.71 -16.84
C ASP A 398 4.24 -26.91 -15.46
N LYS A 399 3.32 -26.02 -15.10
CA LYS A 399 2.56 -26.06 -13.84
C LYS A 399 1.66 -27.29 -13.67
N TYR A 400 1.54 -28.14 -14.69
CA TYR A 400 0.72 -29.36 -14.67
C TYR A 400 1.57 -30.62 -14.47
N GLY A 401 2.86 -30.47 -14.17
CA GLY A 401 3.77 -31.59 -13.94
C GLY A 401 4.30 -32.22 -15.22
N VAL A 402 4.24 -31.55 -16.38
CA VAL A 402 4.74 -32.08 -17.66
C VAL A 402 6.09 -31.46 -18.01
N ILE A 403 6.99 -32.29 -18.52
CA ILE A 403 8.30 -31.87 -19.03
C ILE A 403 8.23 -31.80 -20.56
N SER A 404 8.65 -30.66 -21.11
CA SER A 404 8.85 -30.44 -22.55
C SER A 404 10.32 -30.21 -22.87
N GLY A 405 10.71 -30.41 -24.13
CA GLY A 405 12.11 -30.26 -24.59
C GLY A 405 12.98 -31.52 -24.44
N ILE A 406 12.50 -32.55 -23.74
CA ILE A 406 13.18 -33.85 -23.65
C ILE A 406 12.44 -34.91 -24.49
N ASN A 407 13.14 -35.46 -25.50
CA ASN A 407 12.63 -36.58 -26.31
C ASN A 407 13.02 -37.93 -25.69
N SER A 408 12.52 -38.20 -24.48
CA SER A 408 12.78 -39.43 -23.74
C SER A 408 11.52 -39.89 -23.01
N PRO A 409 11.19 -41.20 -23.00
CA PRO A 409 10.11 -41.73 -22.19
C PRO A 409 10.43 -41.74 -20.69
N ASN A 410 11.69 -41.51 -20.30
CA ASN A 410 12.14 -41.59 -18.91
C ASN A 410 12.04 -40.26 -18.14
N GLU A 411 11.88 -39.15 -18.84
CA GLU A 411 11.78 -37.80 -18.27
C GLU A 411 10.56 -37.10 -18.87
N ARG A 412 9.37 -37.54 -18.45
CA ARG A 412 8.10 -37.09 -19.03
C ARG A 412 7.32 -36.16 -18.12
N TYR A 413 7.36 -36.45 -16.82
CA TYR A 413 6.63 -35.71 -15.81
C TYR A 413 7.56 -35.28 -14.69
N TRP A 414 7.12 -34.32 -13.91
CA TRP A 414 7.80 -33.88 -12.71
C TRP A 414 6.78 -33.62 -11.60
N ARG A 415 7.25 -33.62 -10.36
CA ARG A 415 6.48 -33.16 -9.21
C ARG A 415 7.41 -32.64 -8.12
N PHE A 416 6.85 -31.83 -7.23
CA PHE A 416 7.48 -31.39 -6.01
C PHE A 416 6.75 -32.02 -4.81
N GLU A 417 7.44 -32.80 -3.99
CA GLU A 417 6.86 -33.50 -2.84
C GLU A 417 7.92 -33.62 -1.74
N ASP A 418 7.55 -33.39 -0.47
CA ASP A 418 8.46 -33.53 0.68
C ASP A 418 9.82 -32.81 0.54
N ASN A 419 9.80 -31.60 -0.03
CA ASN A 419 11.00 -30.80 -0.33
C ASN A 419 11.98 -31.47 -1.31
N GLN A 420 11.49 -32.41 -2.12
CA GLN A 420 12.22 -33.06 -3.20
C GLN A 420 11.62 -32.67 -4.54
N PHE A 421 12.51 -32.36 -5.49
CA PHE A 421 12.13 -32.26 -6.89
C PHE A 421 12.35 -33.61 -7.57
N ILE A 422 11.29 -34.16 -8.19
CA ILE A 422 11.28 -35.53 -8.69
C ILE A 422 10.93 -35.54 -10.17
N ILE A 423 11.75 -36.22 -10.97
CA ILE A 423 11.50 -36.50 -12.38
C ILE A 423 10.91 -37.90 -12.51
N LEU A 424 9.92 -38.05 -13.37
CA LEU A 424 9.12 -39.26 -13.55
C LEU A 424 9.13 -39.69 -15.02
N ASN A 425 9.08 -41.00 -15.26
CA ASN A 425 8.89 -41.56 -16.60
C ASN A 425 7.41 -41.48 -17.05
N ALA A 426 7.14 -41.92 -18.28
CA ALA A 426 5.79 -41.96 -18.85
C ALA A 426 4.77 -42.85 -18.10
N LYS A 427 5.22 -43.66 -17.13
CA LYS A 427 4.39 -44.48 -16.23
C LYS A 427 4.24 -43.88 -14.83
N ASN A 428 4.69 -42.64 -14.61
CA ASN A 428 4.73 -41.97 -13.30
C ASN A 428 5.65 -42.64 -12.27
N GLU A 429 6.70 -43.35 -12.70
CA GLU A 429 7.70 -43.91 -11.80
C GLU A 429 8.90 -42.94 -11.68
N PRO A 430 9.43 -42.69 -10.47
CA PRO A 430 10.60 -41.83 -10.28
C PRO A 430 11.82 -42.32 -11.04
N THR A 431 12.45 -41.41 -11.80
CA THR A 431 13.70 -41.64 -12.49
C THR A 431 14.84 -40.82 -11.93
N SER A 432 14.56 -39.63 -11.40
CA SER A 432 15.58 -38.78 -10.76
C SER A 432 15.00 -38.06 -9.55
N VAL A 433 15.79 -37.95 -8.49
CA VAL A 433 15.40 -37.28 -7.24
C VAL A 433 16.44 -36.23 -6.87
N PHE A 434 15.99 -35.02 -6.54
CA PHE A 434 16.83 -33.88 -6.22
C PHE A 434 16.50 -33.42 -4.79
N ASP A 435 17.35 -33.80 -3.83
CA ASP A 435 17.12 -33.61 -2.39
C ASP A 435 17.63 -32.27 -1.84
N ILE A 436 18.65 -31.70 -2.49
CA ILE A 436 19.25 -30.43 -2.06
C ILE A 436 18.80 -29.35 -3.04
N LEU A 437 17.83 -28.56 -2.61
CA LEU A 437 17.34 -27.41 -3.36
C LEU A 437 18.16 -26.18 -2.98
N PRO A 438 18.50 -25.29 -3.94
CA PRO A 438 19.24 -24.08 -3.63
C PRO A 438 18.40 -23.12 -2.77
N ASP A 439 18.99 -22.58 -1.71
CA ASP A 439 18.35 -21.59 -0.84
C ASP A 439 18.16 -20.22 -1.52
N VAL A 440 18.96 -19.94 -2.56
CA VAL A 440 18.88 -18.72 -3.38
C VAL A 440 18.85 -19.13 -4.84
N LEU A 441 17.82 -18.69 -5.54
CA LEU A 441 17.60 -18.99 -6.95
C LEU A 441 18.00 -17.77 -7.79
N SER A 442 18.88 -17.99 -8.76
CA SER A 442 19.37 -16.95 -9.68
C SER A 442 19.50 -17.55 -11.07
N GLU A 443 18.85 -16.94 -12.06
CA GLU A 443 18.91 -17.42 -13.44
C GLU A 443 20.36 -17.47 -13.97
N GLU A 444 21.24 -16.57 -13.53
CA GLU A 444 22.62 -16.49 -13.98
C GLU A 444 23.53 -17.59 -13.41
N THR A 445 23.15 -18.19 -12.28
CA THR A 445 24.00 -19.14 -11.56
C THR A 445 23.31 -20.46 -11.21
N PHE A 446 22.03 -20.61 -11.56
CA PHE A 446 21.25 -21.77 -11.12
C PHE A 446 21.75 -23.05 -11.75
N LYS A 447 21.96 -24.03 -10.88
CA LYS A 447 22.29 -25.41 -11.21
C LYS A 447 21.87 -26.30 -10.06
N ILE A 448 21.12 -27.36 -10.36
CA ILE A 448 20.74 -28.37 -9.38
C ILE A 448 21.18 -29.76 -9.86
N SER A 449 21.64 -30.59 -8.92
CA SER A 449 22.10 -31.95 -9.17
C SER A 449 21.27 -32.94 -8.35
N GLY A 450 20.85 -34.03 -8.98
CA GLY A 450 20.02 -35.06 -8.37
C GLY A 450 20.47 -36.46 -8.78
N ASP A 451 19.99 -37.44 -8.04
CA ASP A 451 20.38 -38.84 -8.16
C ASP A 451 19.51 -39.53 -9.20
N PHE A 452 20.15 -40.20 -10.16
CA PHE A 452 19.43 -41.08 -11.06
C PHE A 452 19.05 -42.36 -10.33
N VAL A 453 17.75 -42.64 -10.18
CA VAL A 453 17.22 -43.69 -9.30
C VAL A 453 17.77 -45.08 -9.64
N VAL A 454 17.97 -45.38 -10.93
CA VAL A 454 18.47 -46.70 -11.37
C VAL A 454 19.98 -46.86 -11.07
N ASN A 455 20.74 -45.77 -11.07
CA ASN A 455 22.16 -45.79 -10.74
C ASN A 455 22.56 -44.46 -10.06
N PRO A 456 22.59 -44.41 -8.71
CA PRO A 456 22.89 -43.19 -7.96
C PRO A 456 24.31 -42.61 -8.18
N GLU A 457 25.23 -43.37 -8.79
CA GLU A 457 26.54 -42.86 -9.23
C GLU A 457 26.40 -41.90 -10.41
N VAL A 458 25.31 -42.00 -11.18
CA VAL A 458 24.95 -41.06 -12.24
C VAL A 458 24.15 -39.93 -11.62
N LYS A 459 24.70 -38.71 -11.68
CA LYS A 459 23.94 -37.51 -11.29
C LYS A 459 23.36 -36.82 -12.52
N HIS A 460 22.07 -36.53 -12.44
CA HIS A 460 21.31 -35.73 -13.37
C HIS A 460 21.38 -34.25 -12.95
N ILE A 461 21.59 -33.37 -13.91
CA ILE A 461 21.78 -31.93 -13.67
C ILE A 461 20.82 -31.14 -14.54
N PHE A 462 20.13 -30.18 -13.92
CA PHE A 462 19.47 -29.07 -14.61
C PHE A 462 20.23 -27.78 -14.30
N GLU A 463 20.60 -27.05 -15.35
CA GLU A 463 21.25 -25.73 -15.30
C GLU A 463 20.41 -24.79 -16.16
N THR A 464 20.20 -23.54 -15.76
CA THR A 464 19.47 -22.59 -16.61
C THR A 464 20.21 -22.36 -17.93
N GLU A 465 19.48 -22.11 -19.02
CA GLU A 465 20.09 -21.78 -20.32
C GLU A 465 21.05 -20.60 -20.22
N THR A 466 20.69 -19.57 -19.44
CA THR A 466 21.52 -18.38 -19.17
C THR A 466 22.84 -18.75 -18.50
N SER A 467 22.81 -19.49 -17.39
CA SER A 467 24.00 -20.00 -16.70
C SER A 467 24.86 -20.90 -17.61
N TYR A 468 24.22 -21.77 -18.40
CA TYR A 468 24.90 -22.68 -19.30
C TYR A 468 25.73 -21.94 -20.37
N ASN A 469 25.14 -20.91 -20.98
CA ASN A 469 25.74 -20.13 -22.07
C ASN A 469 26.82 -19.15 -21.58
N ALA A 470 26.71 -18.61 -20.36
CA ALA A 470 27.66 -17.64 -19.79
C ALA A 470 29.11 -18.16 -19.75
N GLN A 471 29.32 -19.47 -19.57
CA GLN A 471 30.66 -20.08 -19.50
C GLN A 471 31.29 -20.45 -20.85
N HIS A 472 30.58 -20.26 -21.97
CA HIS A 472 31.12 -20.49 -23.33
C HIS A 472 31.58 -19.20 -24.01
N ALA A 473 31.39 -18.04 -23.37
CA ALA A 473 31.77 -16.72 -23.88
C ALA A 473 33.16 -16.25 -23.40
N GLY A 474 33.94 -17.12 -22.72
CA GLY A 474 35.28 -16.84 -22.20
C GLY A 474 36.40 -17.48 -23.00
#